data_AF-A0A2A7B4B1-F1
#
_entry.id   AF-A0A2A7B4B1-F1
#
_cell.length_a   1.000
_cell.length_b   1.000
_cell.length_c   1.000
_cell.angle_alpha   90.00
_cell.angle_beta   90.00
_cell.angle_gamma   90.00
#
_symmetry.space_group_name_H-M   'P 1'
#
loop_
_entity.id
_entity.type
_entity.pdbx_description
1 polymer ?
#
loop_
_entity_poly.entity_id
_entity_poly.type
_entity_poly.pdbx_seq_one_letter_code
_entity_poly.pdbx_strand_id
1 'polypeptide(L)'
;MNPLEITLLILLVTIIAFVSGKVPFSVISTGIILALILTGIKTPAEAFGGFINTNVVMFVAMFVIGAGLTKTPLIDKAQSLVIRYKDNMRMLIFLSCVAGAFLGAITSATATAAIMIPLLVGIANDIGVSRSKLLYPSMACANIATQMTFLGQGASNMAWNDVMMQAGAPTPLHIWDFTIARIPMLTIAILYMTFVGYKLMPDIPNEQFSDAAHTASESEKLSPFKRKLAVLIVLVSIAMMLLENVIGVKMYLTSCIGAAALVLTGVLTEKEALNSIHQPTIFLFAGVLALSDAIQTTGAGDVVADWMIRLLGDTTNPYIIMLVFFLVPFILTQVMSNLATLTIFIPLVTSACIRMGVDPRAAVVGVITASCVSIMTPMAAPCQIMIIEPGGYTLKDYLKCGTPLALILIVVSVFFLPTLYPFA
;
A
#
# COMPACT_ATOMS: atom_id res chain seq x y z
N MET A 1 -26.62 -20.66 -7.42
CA MET A 1 -25.37 -20.01 -7.87
C MET A 1 -24.22 -20.79 -7.26
N ASN A 2 -23.18 -21.10 -8.05
CA ASN A 2 -21.96 -21.73 -7.55
C ASN A 2 -21.19 -20.74 -6.65
N PRO A 3 -20.48 -21.17 -5.58
CA PRO A 3 -19.55 -20.34 -4.80
C PRO A 3 -18.76 -19.28 -5.58
N LEU A 4 -18.27 -19.60 -6.79
CA LEU A 4 -17.58 -18.66 -7.67
C LEU A 4 -18.49 -17.51 -8.12
N GLU A 5 -19.69 -17.81 -8.63
CA GLU A 5 -20.65 -16.81 -9.10
C GLU A 5 -21.12 -15.90 -7.96
N ILE A 6 -21.32 -16.47 -6.78
CA ILE A 6 -21.70 -15.71 -5.59
C ILE A 6 -20.57 -14.76 -5.20
N THR A 7 -19.31 -15.24 -5.18
CA THR A 7 -18.14 -14.41 -4.84
C THR A 7 -17.97 -13.26 -5.84
N LEU A 8 -18.13 -13.51 -7.13
CA LEU A 8 -18.07 -12.47 -8.16
C LEU A 8 -19.22 -11.47 -8.04
N LEU A 9 -20.42 -11.91 -7.65
CA LEU A 9 -21.55 -11.02 -7.39
C LEU A 9 -21.30 -10.14 -6.16
N ILE A 10 -20.76 -10.71 -5.08
CA ILE A 10 -20.37 -9.94 -3.88
C ILE A 10 -19.32 -8.90 -4.27
N LEU A 11 -18.28 -9.30 -5.02
CA LEU A 11 -17.25 -8.38 -5.52
C LEU A 11 -17.86 -7.23 -6.35
N LEU A 12 -18.78 -7.54 -7.27
CA LEU A 12 -19.44 -6.54 -8.10
C LEU A 12 -20.25 -5.55 -7.26
N VAL A 13 -21.04 -6.05 -6.30
CA VAL A 13 -21.82 -5.21 -5.38
C VAL A 13 -20.91 -4.35 -4.51
N THR A 14 -19.80 -4.91 -4.03
CA THR A 14 -18.77 -4.18 -3.28
C THR A 14 -18.20 -3.04 -4.11
N ILE A 15 -17.77 -3.30 -5.35
CA ILE A 15 -17.23 -2.28 -6.27
C ILE A 15 -18.27 -1.17 -6.48
N ILE A 16 -19.54 -1.51 -6.74
CA ILE A 16 -20.62 -0.52 -6.92
C ILE A 16 -20.80 0.32 -5.66
N ALA A 17 -20.80 -0.31 -4.47
CA ALA A 17 -20.94 0.40 -3.20
C ALA A 17 -19.80 1.40 -2.98
N PHE A 18 -18.56 1.00 -3.25
CA PHE A 18 -17.39 1.88 -3.20
C PHE A 18 -17.48 3.02 -4.21
N VAL A 19 -17.85 2.72 -5.46
CA VAL A 19 -17.97 3.71 -6.53
C VAL A 19 -19.07 4.72 -6.25
N SER A 20 -20.13 4.31 -5.57
CA SER A 20 -21.20 5.23 -5.19
C SER A 20 -20.73 6.33 -4.24
N GLY A 21 -19.72 6.07 -3.40
CA GLY A 21 -19.27 6.98 -2.33
C GLY A 21 -20.33 7.30 -1.26
N LYS A 22 -21.51 6.65 -1.32
CA LYS A 22 -22.66 6.94 -0.43
C LYS A 22 -22.67 6.08 0.83
N VAL A 23 -21.99 4.94 0.81
CA VAL A 23 -22.01 3.96 1.90
C VAL A 23 -20.69 4.08 2.66
N PRO A 24 -20.72 4.25 4.00
CA PRO A 24 -19.50 4.25 4.81
C PRO A 24 -18.71 2.96 4.63
N PHE A 25 -17.38 3.05 4.58
CA PHE A 25 -16.50 1.90 4.35
C PHE A 25 -16.70 0.76 5.35
N SER A 26 -16.88 1.09 6.63
CA SER A 26 -17.16 0.09 7.67
C SER A 26 -18.43 -0.71 7.39
N VAL A 27 -19.45 -0.09 6.80
CA VAL A 27 -20.71 -0.75 6.44
C VAL A 27 -20.52 -1.66 5.23
N ILE A 28 -19.78 -1.21 4.21
CA ILE A 28 -19.43 -2.03 3.06
C ILE A 28 -18.71 -3.30 3.53
N SER A 29 -17.72 -3.15 4.40
CA SER A 29 -16.95 -4.27 4.94
C SER A 29 -17.79 -5.25 5.76
N THR A 30 -18.58 -4.75 6.71
CA THR A 30 -19.49 -5.61 7.47
C THR A 30 -20.46 -6.33 6.54
N GLY A 31 -20.94 -5.65 5.49
CA GLY A 31 -21.78 -6.25 4.45
C GLY A 31 -21.09 -7.39 3.71
N ILE A 32 -19.81 -7.24 3.34
CA ILE A 32 -18.99 -8.30 2.73
C ILE A 32 -18.93 -9.53 3.66
N ILE A 33 -18.53 -9.32 4.92
CA ILE A 33 -18.37 -10.40 5.91
C ILE A 33 -19.69 -11.15 6.11
N LEU A 34 -20.79 -10.41 6.30
CA LEU A 34 -22.12 -10.99 6.46
C LEU A 34 -22.56 -11.75 5.20
N ALA A 35 -22.32 -11.19 4.01
CA ALA A 35 -22.69 -11.86 2.75
C ALA A 35 -21.92 -13.18 2.58
N LEU A 36 -20.62 -13.21 2.86
CA LEU A 36 -19.81 -14.43 2.76
C LEU A 36 -20.26 -15.52 3.75
N ILE A 37 -20.66 -15.14 4.97
CA ILE A 37 -21.19 -16.06 5.98
C ILE A 37 -22.57 -16.58 5.58
N LEU A 38 -23.50 -15.68 5.25
CA LEU A 38 -24.89 -16.03 4.95
C LEU A 38 -25.02 -16.87 3.67
N THR A 39 -24.11 -16.70 2.73
CA THR A 39 -24.06 -17.51 1.50
C THR A 39 -23.30 -18.83 1.66
N GLY A 40 -22.67 -19.05 2.82
CA GLY A 40 -21.91 -20.27 3.11
C GLY A 40 -20.57 -20.39 2.39
N ILE A 41 -20.05 -19.30 1.78
CA ILE A 41 -18.71 -19.31 1.17
C ILE A 41 -17.63 -19.41 2.25
N LYS A 42 -17.84 -18.74 3.39
CA LYS A 42 -16.92 -18.75 4.53
C LYS A 42 -17.67 -19.06 5.81
N THR A 43 -17.02 -19.80 6.69
CA THR A 43 -17.46 -19.91 8.09
C THR A 43 -17.28 -18.57 8.81
N PRO A 44 -17.98 -18.31 9.93
CA PRO A 44 -17.77 -17.11 10.72
C PRO A 44 -16.30 -16.92 11.14
N ALA A 45 -15.61 -18.00 11.53
CA ALA A 45 -14.21 -17.93 11.92
C ALA A 45 -13.30 -17.47 10.78
N GLU A 46 -13.51 -17.98 9.56
CA GLU A 46 -12.75 -17.57 8.38
C GLU A 46 -13.09 -16.13 7.95
N ALA A 47 -14.38 -15.78 7.92
CA ALA A 47 -14.83 -14.46 7.49
C ALA A 47 -14.36 -13.34 8.44
N PHE A 48 -14.35 -13.58 9.76
CA PHE A 48 -13.79 -12.66 10.75
C PHE A 48 -12.25 -12.78 10.87
N GLY A 49 -11.63 -13.77 10.24
CA GLY A 49 -10.18 -13.99 10.26
C GLY A 49 -9.37 -12.80 9.75
N GLY A 50 -9.97 -11.94 8.91
CA GLY A 50 -9.37 -10.69 8.48
C GLY A 50 -8.96 -9.75 9.63
N PHE A 51 -9.67 -9.76 10.77
CA PHE A 51 -9.35 -8.91 11.93
C PHE A 51 -8.09 -9.33 12.68
N ILE A 52 -7.76 -10.63 12.66
CA ILE A 52 -6.55 -11.16 13.29
C ILE A 52 -5.37 -11.26 12.30
N ASN A 53 -5.54 -10.73 11.08
CA ASN A 53 -4.47 -10.69 10.11
C ASN A 53 -3.30 -9.84 10.63
N THR A 54 -2.07 -10.34 10.44
CA THR A 54 -0.85 -9.68 10.92
C THR A 54 -0.70 -8.26 10.40
N ASN A 55 -1.15 -7.97 9.17
CA ASN A 55 -1.13 -6.62 8.62
C ASN A 55 -2.12 -5.71 9.35
N VAL A 56 -3.34 -6.18 9.66
CA VAL A 56 -4.33 -5.40 10.43
C VAL A 56 -3.80 -5.05 11.82
N VAL A 57 -3.26 -6.06 12.52
CA VAL A 57 -2.65 -5.87 13.84
C VAL A 57 -1.50 -4.87 13.78
N MET A 58 -0.66 -4.96 12.75
CA MET A 58 0.40 -3.99 12.51
C MET A 58 -0.15 -2.57 12.29
N PHE A 59 -1.27 -2.40 11.58
CA PHE A 59 -1.87 -1.07 11.35
C PHE A 59 -2.32 -0.43 12.66
N VAL A 60 -2.99 -1.19 13.53
CA VAL A 60 -3.40 -0.75 14.86
C VAL A 60 -2.19 -0.24 15.64
N ALA A 61 -1.13 -1.05 15.72
CA ALA A 61 0.10 -0.68 16.42
C ALA A 61 0.79 0.54 15.78
N MET A 62 0.79 0.62 14.45
CA MET A 62 1.35 1.74 13.70
C MET A 62 0.59 3.05 13.91
N PHE A 63 -0.73 3.03 14.08
CA PHE A 63 -1.48 4.23 14.47
C PHE A 63 -1.02 4.77 15.83
N VAL A 64 -0.83 3.88 16.80
CA VAL A 64 -0.30 4.23 18.12
C VAL A 64 1.13 4.76 18.03
N ILE A 65 2.00 4.14 17.22
CA ILE A 65 3.36 4.66 16.99
C ILE A 65 3.35 6.01 16.28
N GLY A 66 2.43 6.22 15.33
CA GLY A 66 2.20 7.50 14.68
C GLY A 66 1.77 8.58 15.69
N ALA A 67 0.88 8.26 16.63
CA ALA A 67 0.54 9.16 17.74
C ALA A 67 1.75 9.39 18.67
N GLY A 68 2.61 8.40 18.89
CA GLY A 68 3.86 8.57 19.62
C GLY A 68 4.80 9.55 18.91
N LEU A 69 4.85 9.50 17.57
CA LEU A 69 5.66 10.41 16.76
C LEU A 69 5.19 11.86 16.90
N THR A 70 3.89 12.12 17.02
CA THR A 70 3.37 13.49 17.26
C THR A 70 3.75 14.06 18.62
N LYS A 71 4.18 13.22 19.56
CA LYS A 71 4.74 13.64 20.84
C LYS A 71 6.24 13.97 20.78
N THR A 72 6.89 13.81 19.62
CA THR A 72 8.33 14.01 19.44
C THR A 72 8.68 15.35 18.76
N PRO A 73 9.88 15.91 19.01
CA PRO A 73 10.37 17.08 18.28
C PRO A 73 10.81 16.76 16.84
N LEU A 74 10.63 15.53 16.36
CA LEU A 74 10.97 15.17 14.98
C LEU A 74 10.06 15.90 13.98
N ILE A 75 8.79 16.12 14.35
CA ILE A 75 7.85 16.90 13.54
C ILE A 75 8.32 18.36 13.45
N ASP A 76 8.64 19.00 14.57
CA ASP A 76 9.15 20.39 14.61
C ASP A 76 10.40 20.56 13.71
N LYS A 77 11.32 19.59 13.75
CA LYS A 77 12.52 19.61 12.91
C LYS A 77 12.18 19.45 11.43
N ALA A 78 11.33 18.48 11.09
CA ALA A 78 10.89 18.27 9.72
C ALA A 78 10.16 19.50 9.16
N GLN A 79 9.31 20.13 9.97
CA GLN A 79 8.65 21.41 9.65
C GLN A 79 9.68 22.52 9.38
N SER A 80 10.67 22.70 10.25
CA SER A 80 11.70 23.73 10.06
C SER A 80 12.52 23.55 8.77
N LEU A 81 12.67 22.31 8.30
CA LEU A 81 13.39 22.00 7.06
C LEU A 81 12.59 22.36 5.80
N VAL A 82 11.25 22.28 5.87
CA VAL A 82 10.36 22.48 4.73
C VAL A 82 9.70 23.86 4.71
N ILE A 83 9.65 24.58 5.83
CA ILE A 83 9.01 25.91 5.90
C ILE A 83 9.62 26.93 4.94
N ARG A 84 10.92 26.81 4.64
CA ARG A 84 11.61 27.62 3.62
C ARG A 84 11.07 27.45 2.20
N TYR A 85 10.27 26.41 1.97
CA TYR A 85 9.62 26.09 0.70
C TYR A 85 8.09 26.28 0.75
N LYS A 86 7.54 26.95 1.78
CA LYS A 86 6.09 27.14 1.93
C LYS A 86 5.42 27.71 0.67
N ASP A 87 6.09 28.62 -0.03
CA ASP A 87 5.57 29.30 -1.22
C ASP A 87 5.81 28.49 -2.51
N ASN A 88 6.49 27.34 -2.41
CA ASN A 88 6.81 26.46 -3.54
C ASN A 88 6.18 25.07 -3.35
N MET A 89 4.89 24.97 -3.68
CA MET A 89 4.12 23.72 -3.61
C MET A 89 4.80 22.55 -4.34
N ARG A 90 5.44 22.79 -5.49
CA ARG A 90 6.12 21.71 -6.24
C ARG A 90 7.29 21.14 -5.45
N MET A 91 8.06 21.98 -4.78
CA MET A 91 9.17 21.52 -3.93
C MET A 91 8.64 20.73 -2.73
N LEU A 92 7.53 21.16 -2.12
CA LEU A 92 6.90 20.41 -1.02
C LEU A 92 6.42 19.03 -1.46
N ILE A 93 5.79 18.93 -2.64
CA ILE A 93 5.37 17.66 -3.23
C ILE A 93 6.57 16.80 -3.59
N PHE A 94 7.61 17.37 -4.17
CA PHE A 94 8.84 16.64 -4.47
C PHE A 94 9.45 16.04 -3.20
N LEU A 95 9.58 16.84 -2.14
CA LEU A 95 10.10 16.38 -0.86
C LEU A 95 9.19 15.31 -0.22
N SER A 96 7.86 15.45 -0.31
CA SER A 96 6.93 14.45 0.22
C SER A 96 7.03 13.13 -0.56
N CYS A 97 7.11 13.19 -1.89
CA CYS A 97 7.34 12.04 -2.75
C CYS A 97 8.66 11.32 -2.43
N VAL A 98 9.77 12.07 -2.31
CA VAL A 98 11.09 11.49 -2.02
C VAL A 98 11.12 10.86 -0.64
N ALA A 99 10.58 11.53 0.39
CA ALA A 99 10.52 10.99 1.74
C ALA A 99 9.62 9.74 1.81
N GLY A 100 8.45 9.78 1.17
CA GLY A 100 7.53 8.65 1.08
C GLY A 100 8.14 7.47 0.33
N ALA A 101 8.78 7.72 -0.81
CA ALA A 101 9.47 6.70 -1.58
C ALA A 101 10.62 6.06 -0.79
N PHE A 102 11.46 6.89 -0.15
CA PHE A 102 12.59 6.40 0.64
C PHE A 102 12.11 5.50 1.78
N LEU A 103 11.14 5.97 2.58
CA LEU A 103 10.59 5.18 3.68
C LEU A 103 9.87 3.92 3.17
N GLY A 104 9.11 4.01 2.08
CA GLY A 104 8.41 2.88 1.47
C GLY A 104 9.36 1.81 0.96
N ALA A 105 10.49 2.23 0.38
CA ALA A 105 11.53 1.36 -0.13
C ALA A 105 12.23 0.52 0.95
N ILE A 106 12.32 1.05 2.17
CA ILE A 106 13.04 0.40 3.29
C ILE A 106 12.11 -0.26 4.30
N THR A 107 10.86 0.20 4.41
CA THR A 107 9.84 -0.35 5.32
C THR A 107 8.77 -1.13 4.52
N SER A 108 7.54 -0.63 4.56
CA SER A 108 6.36 -1.01 3.79
C SER A 108 5.56 0.26 3.51
N ALA A 109 4.70 0.24 2.49
CA ALA A 109 3.84 1.38 2.21
C ALA A 109 3.00 1.78 3.43
N THR A 110 2.53 0.81 4.22
CA THR A 110 1.68 1.10 5.38
C THR A 110 2.44 1.67 6.57
N ALA A 111 3.61 1.12 6.90
CA ALA A 111 4.44 1.69 7.97
C ALA A 111 4.83 3.13 7.59
N THR A 112 5.09 3.37 6.31
CA THR A 112 5.37 4.70 5.78
C THR A 112 4.15 5.62 5.92
N ALA A 113 2.95 5.16 5.61
CA ALA A 113 1.72 5.92 5.80
C ALA A 113 1.52 6.35 7.25
N ALA A 114 1.74 5.45 8.21
CA ALA A 114 1.60 5.75 9.63
C ALA A 114 2.55 6.85 10.14
N ILE A 115 3.73 6.97 9.53
CA ILE A 115 4.72 8.00 9.85
C ILE A 115 4.43 9.28 9.09
N MET A 116 4.24 9.16 7.77
CA MET A 116 4.16 10.30 6.86
C MET A 116 2.83 11.03 6.95
N ILE A 117 1.71 10.35 7.22
CA ILE A 117 0.40 11.01 7.30
C ILE A 117 0.36 12.05 8.43
N PRO A 118 0.62 11.70 9.72
CA PRO A 118 0.59 12.70 10.78
C PRO A 118 1.66 13.78 10.58
N LEU A 119 2.83 13.41 10.04
CA LEU A 119 3.90 14.35 9.73
C LEU A 119 3.47 15.38 8.66
N LEU A 120 2.93 14.92 7.53
CA LEU A 120 2.52 15.78 6.42
C LEU A 120 1.29 16.61 6.78
N VAL A 121 0.35 16.08 7.57
CA VAL A 121 -0.78 16.84 8.11
C VAL A 121 -0.28 17.96 9.03
N GLY A 122 0.62 17.66 9.97
CA GLY A 122 1.20 18.67 10.86
C GLY A 122 1.97 19.75 10.10
N ILE A 123 2.78 19.37 9.11
CA ILE A 123 3.47 20.32 8.23
C ILE A 123 2.46 21.20 7.48
N ALA A 124 1.46 20.59 6.85
CA ALA A 124 0.48 21.28 6.02
C ALA A 124 -0.37 22.29 6.80
N ASN A 125 -0.80 21.91 8.00
CA ASN A 125 -1.56 22.77 8.90
C ASN A 125 -0.73 23.98 9.35
N ASP A 126 0.54 23.78 9.70
CA ASP A 126 1.39 24.86 10.22
C ASP A 126 1.82 25.86 9.15
N ILE A 127 2.16 25.39 7.94
CA ILE A 127 2.62 26.26 6.85
C ILE A 127 1.46 26.76 5.96
N GLY A 128 0.23 26.32 6.22
CA GLY A 128 -0.98 26.77 5.53
C GLY A 128 -1.15 26.25 4.10
N VAL A 129 -0.63 25.07 3.77
CA VAL A 129 -0.80 24.44 2.45
C VAL A 129 -1.80 23.29 2.52
N SER A 130 -2.48 22.96 1.42
CA SER A 130 -3.42 21.83 1.42
C SER A 130 -2.69 20.51 1.65
N ARG A 131 -3.07 19.82 2.74
CA ARG A 131 -2.52 18.50 3.08
C ARG A 131 -2.85 17.44 2.05
N SER A 132 -4.01 17.53 1.40
CA SER A 132 -4.42 16.62 0.33
C SER A 132 -3.35 16.56 -0.76
N LYS A 133 -2.78 17.70 -1.16
CA LYS A 133 -1.73 17.79 -2.18
C LYS A 133 -0.39 17.17 -1.76
N LEU A 134 -0.15 16.94 -0.48
CA LEU A 134 1.08 16.29 0.00
C LEU A 134 0.90 14.79 0.23
N LEU A 135 -0.27 14.37 0.71
CA LEU A 135 -0.56 13.01 1.17
C LEU A 135 -0.59 11.99 0.02
N TYR A 136 -1.44 12.19 -0.98
CA TYR A 136 -1.57 11.26 -2.11
C TYR A 136 -0.27 11.04 -2.89
N PRO A 137 0.48 12.09 -3.32
CA PRO A 137 1.72 11.86 -4.05
C PRO A 137 2.77 11.12 -3.22
N SER A 138 2.86 11.42 -1.92
CA SER A 138 3.72 10.69 -0.98
C SER A 138 3.34 9.21 -0.91
N MET A 139 2.06 8.89 -0.74
CA MET A 139 1.61 7.49 -0.63
C MET A 139 1.69 6.72 -1.94
N ALA A 140 1.40 7.37 -3.07
CA ALA A 140 1.60 6.76 -4.39
C ALA A 140 3.07 6.38 -4.60
N CYS A 141 4.01 7.31 -4.32
CA CYS A 141 5.44 7.03 -4.45
C CYS A 141 5.93 6.00 -3.42
N ALA A 142 5.43 6.03 -2.19
CA ALA A 142 5.74 5.04 -1.17
C ALA A 142 5.30 3.63 -1.58
N ASN A 143 4.11 3.50 -2.17
CA ASN A 143 3.59 2.23 -2.65
C ASN A 143 4.38 1.71 -3.87
N ILE A 144 4.72 2.58 -4.82
CA ILE A 144 5.54 2.22 -5.99
C ILE A 144 6.95 1.80 -5.57
N ALA A 145 7.54 2.50 -4.58
CA ALA A 145 8.85 2.19 -4.04
C ALA A 145 8.84 0.94 -3.15
N THR A 146 7.66 0.47 -2.70
CA THR A 146 7.57 -0.71 -1.86
C THR A 146 8.10 -1.93 -2.60
N GLN A 147 8.76 -2.81 -1.85
CA GLN A 147 9.49 -3.97 -2.32
C GLN A 147 10.72 -3.64 -3.20
N MET A 148 11.08 -2.38 -3.47
CA MET A 148 12.14 -2.04 -4.44
C MET A 148 13.55 -2.37 -4.02
N THR A 149 13.83 -2.40 -2.72
CA THR A 149 15.14 -2.75 -2.19
C THR A 149 15.08 -4.11 -1.50
N PHE A 150 16.22 -4.64 -1.11
CA PHE A 150 16.29 -5.85 -0.28
C PHE A 150 15.92 -5.61 1.19
N LEU A 151 15.62 -4.36 1.56
CA LEU A 151 15.18 -3.97 2.89
C LEU A 151 13.65 -4.04 2.99
N GLY A 152 13.17 -4.19 4.24
CA GLY A 152 11.74 -4.26 4.53
C GLY A 152 11.02 -5.37 3.75
N GLN A 153 9.91 -5.02 3.10
CA GLN A 153 9.10 -5.96 2.31
C GLN A 153 9.83 -6.56 1.10
N GLY A 154 10.84 -5.89 0.53
CA GLY A 154 11.47 -6.38 -0.70
C GLY A 154 12.40 -7.58 -0.51
N ALA A 155 12.75 -7.94 0.72
CA ALA A 155 13.38 -9.23 1.01
C ALA A 155 12.49 -10.42 0.62
N SER A 156 11.16 -10.25 0.66
CA SER A 156 10.22 -11.29 0.23
C SER A 156 10.25 -11.54 -1.28
N ASN A 157 10.86 -10.66 -2.08
CA ASN A 157 11.02 -10.88 -3.52
C ASN A 157 11.82 -12.15 -3.84
N MET A 158 12.74 -12.54 -2.97
CA MET A 158 13.50 -13.77 -3.17
C MET A 158 12.63 -15.02 -2.98
N ALA A 159 11.59 -14.98 -2.14
CA ALA A 159 10.63 -16.08 -2.07
C ALA A 159 9.87 -16.25 -3.39
N TRP A 160 9.57 -15.15 -4.09
CA TRP A 160 8.97 -15.21 -5.44
C TRP A 160 9.95 -15.73 -6.49
N ASN A 161 11.23 -15.39 -6.38
CA ASN A 161 12.28 -16.04 -7.17
C ASN A 161 12.31 -17.56 -6.92
N ASP A 162 12.20 -18.01 -5.67
CA ASP A 162 12.22 -19.44 -5.34
C ASP A 162 11.01 -20.16 -5.94
N VAL A 163 9.82 -19.56 -5.88
CA VAL A 163 8.60 -20.06 -6.56
C VAL A 163 8.85 -20.18 -8.07
N MET A 164 9.46 -19.16 -8.67
CA MET A 164 9.77 -19.14 -10.10
C MET A 164 10.78 -20.24 -10.48
N MET A 165 11.84 -20.42 -9.68
CA MET A 165 12.87 -21.44 -9.90
C MET A 165 12.34 -22.86 -9.69
N GLN A 166 11.51 -23.08 -8.67
CA GLN A 166 10.87 -24.39 -8.43
C GLN A 166 9.94 -24.80 -9.57
N ALA A 167 9.35 -23.85 -10.28
CA ALA A 167 8.53 -24.12 -11.46
C ALA A 167 9.35 -24.52 -12.70
N GLY A 168 10.69 -24.39 -12.67
CA GLY A 168 11.59 -24.79 -13.75
C GLY A 168 12.18 -23.64 -14.58
N ALA A 169 12.19 -22.41 -14.05
CA ALA A 169 12.79 -21.28 -14.74
C ALA A 169 14.31 -21.49 -14.97
N PRO A 170 14.85 -21.09 -16.13
CA PRO A 170 16.25 -21.37 -16.50
C PRO A 170 17.24 -20.46 -15.75
N THR A 171 16.82 -19.27 -15.37
CA THR A 171 17.69 -18.22 -14.81
C THR A 171 17.06 -17.58 -13.58
N PRO A 172 17.82 -17.41 -12.48
CA PRO A 172 17.31 -16.77 -11.27
C PRO A 172 17.26 -15.25 -11.42
N LEU A 173 16.39 -14.63 -10.63
CA LEU A 173 16.42 -13.21 -10.30
C LEU A 173 17.40 -12.98 -9.14
N HIS A 174 18.14 -11.89 -9.22
CA HIS A 174 19.03 -11.42 -8.17
C HIS A 174 18.37 -10.32 -7.35
N ILE A 175 18.91 -10.10 -6.16
CA ILE A 175 18.40 -9.13 -5.19
C ILE A 175 18.25 -7.72 -5.79
N TRP A 176 19.17 -7.31 -6.67
CA TRP A 176 19.18 -5.97 -7.27
C TRP A 176 18.30 -5.83 -8.52
N ASP A 177 17.90 -6.93 -9.14
CA ASP A 177 17.08 -6.96 -10.35
C ASP A 177 15.79 -6.17 -10.15
N PHE A 178 15.20 -6.34 -8.96
CA PHE A 178 13.97 -5.65 -8.62
C PHE A 178 14.15 -4.16 -8.33
N THR A 179 15.34 -3.72 -7.91
CA THR A 179 15.66 -2.29 -7.72
C THR A 179 15.85 -1.63 -9.08
N ILE A 180 16.66 -2.24 -9.94
CA ILE A 180 16.97 -1.75 -11.29
C ILE A 180 15.68 -1.61 -12.10
N ALA A 181 14.78 -2.60 -12.01
CA ALA A 181 13.49 -2.57 -12.67
C ALA A 181 12.61 -1.37 -12.28
N ARG A 182 12.69 -0.90 -11.02
CA ARG A 182 11.76 0.11 -10.47
C ARG A 182 12.31 1.54 -10.38
N ILE A 183 13.63 1.75 -10.44
CA ILE A 183 14.20 3.11 -10.42
C ILE A 183 13.59 4.01 -11.50
N PRO A 184 13.47 3.58 -12.78
CA PRO A 184 12.87 4.44 -13.81
C PRO A 184 11.40 4.77 -13.53
N MET A 185 10.63 3.78 -13.07
CA MET A 185 9.21 3.93 -12.74
C MET A 185 9.00 4.90 -11.58
N LEU A 186 9.79 4.75 -10.51
CA LEU A 186 9.74 5.64 -9.36
C LEU A 186 10.15 7.07 -9.75
N THR A 187 11.19 7.21 -10.57
CA THR A 187 11.63 8.51 -11.08
C THR A 187 10.51 9.19 -11.86
N ILE A 188 9.87 8.47 -12.77
CA ILE A 188 8.72 8.97 -13.54
C ILE A 188 7.56 9.33 -12.61
N ALA A 189 7.26 8.53 -11.60
CA ALA A 189 6.21 8.82 -10.63
C ALA A 189 6.47 10.11 -9.85
N ILE A 190 7.69 10.28 -9.32
CA ILE A 190 8.09 11.48 -8.57
C ILE A 190 7.99 12.72 -9.47
N LEU A 191 8.54 12.65 -10.69
CA LEU A 191 8.51 13.76 -11.64
C LEU A 191 7.08 14.09 -12.06
N TYR A 192 6.28 13.08 -12.40
CA TYR A 192 4.88 13.26 -12.77
C TYR A 192 4.11 13.94 -11.64
N MET A 193 4.20 13.44 -10.41
CA MET A 193 3.50 14.02 -9.27
C MET A 193 3.92 15.47 -9.01
N THR A 194 5.22 15.76 -9.13
CA THR A 194 5.79 17.09 -8.90
C THR A 194 5.35 18.12 -9.95
N PHE A 195 5.27 17.74 -11.22
CA PHE A 195 5.06 18.70 -12.32
C PHE A 195 3.66 18.68 -12.94
N VAL A 196 2.95 17.55 -12.87
CA VAL A 196 1.67 17.33 -13.57
C VAL A 196 0.58 16.88 -12.61
N GLY A 197 0.82 15.80 -11.86
CA GLY A 197 -0.16 15.12 -11.01
C GLY A 197 -0.80 16.03 -9.96
N TYR A 198 -0.05 16.98 -9.39
CA TYR A 198 -0.58 17.91 -8.38
C TYR A 198 -1.77 18.75 -8.84
N LYS A 199 -1.95 18.93 -10.15
CA LYS A 199 -3.08 19.68 -10.73
C LYS A 199 -4.39 18.89 -10.69
N LEU A 200 -4.30 17.57 -10.62
CA LEU A 200 -5.46 16.67 -10.61
C LEU A 200 -6.00 16.47 -9.19
N MET A 201 -5.12 16.64 -8.20
CA MET A 201 -5.40 16.47 -6.78
C MET A 201 -6.39 17.52 -6.26
N PRO A 202 -7.28 17.13 -5.33
CA PRO A 202 -8.17 18.08 -4.70
C PRO A 202 -7.36 19.07 -3.85
N ASP A 203 -7.81 20.32 -3.84
CA ASP A 203 -7.22 21.40 -3.05
C ASP A 203 -8.19 21.77 -1.94
N ILE A 204 -8.21 20.93 -0.89
CA ILE A 204 -9.17 21.05 0.21
C ILE A 204 -8.54 21.95 1.28
N PRO A 205 -9.24 23.02 1.74
CA PRO A 205 -8.80 23.83 2.86
C PRO A 205 -8.69 22.99 4.13
N ASN A 206 -7.59 23.15 4.87
CA ASN A 206 -7.33 22.36 6.07
C ASN A 206 -8.39 22.56 7.18
N GLU A 207 -9.11 23.68 7.17
CA GLU A 207 -10.19 24.04 8.11
C GLU A 207 -11.40 23.09 8.03
N GLN A 208 -11.60 22.41 6.90
CA GLN A 208 -12.73 21.50 6.71
C GLN A 208 -12.56 20.17 7.45
N PHE A 209 -11.37 19.91 7.96
CA PHE A 209 -11.08 18.68 8.65
C PHE A 209 -11.18 18.84 10.16
N SER A 210 -11.96 17.96 10.78
CA SER A 210 -11.96 17.80 12.23
C SER A 210 -10.70 17.05 12.64
N ASP A 211 -9.60 17.76 12.78
CA ASP A 211 -8.39 17.17 13.33
C ASP A 211 -8.63 16.86 14.81
N ALA A 212 -8.97 15.60 15.12
CA ALA A 212 -8.91 15.08 16.48
C ALA A 212 -7.49 15.28 17.08
N ALA A 213 -6.47 15.47 16.22
CA ALA A 213 -5.12 15.85 16.57
C ALA A 213 -4.95 17.34 16.94
N HIS A 214 -5.79 18.26 16.44
CA HIS A 214 -5.76 19.68 16.86
C HIS A 214 -6.50 19.94 18.16
N THR A 215 -7.48 19.09 18.53
CA THR A 215 -8.02 19.07 19.89
C THR A 215 -7.05 18.44 20.90
N ALA A 216 -5.94 17.85 20.45
CA ALA A 216 -4.79 17.52 21.30
C ALA A 216 -3.74 18.66 21.36
N SER A 217 -4.08 19.88 20.93
CA SER A 217 -3.27 21.08 21.20
C SER A 217 -3.30 21.53 22.67
N GLU A 218 -4.13 20.89 23.51
CA GLU A 218 -3.92 20.82 24.96
C GLU A 218 -3.21 19.53 25.37
N SER A 219 -2.23 19.09 24.58
CA SER A 219 -1.20 18.17 25.06
C SER A 219 -0.58 18.79 26.31
N GLU A 220 -0.94 18.28 27.50
CA GLU A 220 -0.13 18.48 28.71
C GLU A 220 1.34 18.38 28.30
N LYS A 221 2.12 19.46 28.51
CA LYS A 221 3.49 19.53 28.02
C LYS A 221 4.26 18.33 28.57
N LEU A 222 4.48 17.33 27.72
CA LEU A 222 5.24 16.14 28.07
C LEU A 222 6.58 16.56 28.65
N SER A 223 6.97 15.91 29.76
CA SER A 223 8.26 16.20 30.38
C SER A 223 9.39 15.98 29.35
N PRO A 224 10.50 16.74 29.46
CA PRO A 224 11.64 16.58 28.55
C PRO A 224 12.16 15.14 28.46
N PHE A 225 12.05 14.38 29.57
CA PHE A 225 12.42 12.96 29.61
C PHE A 225 11.47 12.11 28.75
N LYS A 226 10.15 12.27 28.92
CA LYS A 226 9.16 11.54 28.13
C LYS A 226 9.28 11.85 26.63
N ARG A 227 9.63 13.09 26.26
CA ARG A 227 9.90 13.45 24.85
C ARG A 227 11.10 12.72 24.26
N LYS A 228 12.21 12.63 24.99
CA LYS A 228 13.39 11.85 24.56
C LYS A 228 13.08 10.36 24.47
N LEU A 229 12.30 9.87 25.43
CA LEU A 229 11.85 8.48 25.45
C LEU A 229 10.92 8.15 24.27
N ALA A 230 10.00 9.05 23.92
CA ALA A 230 9.15 8.93 22.74
C ALA A 230 9.98 8.82 21.45
N VAL A 231 10.98 9.70 21.29
CA VAL A 231 11.92 9.64 20.15
C VAL A 231 12.64 8.30 20.12
N LEU A 232 13.18 7.86 21.26
CA LEU A 232 13.90 6.59 21.35
C LEU A 232 13.00 5.42 20.95
N ILE A 233 11.80 5.31 21.54
CA ILE A 233 10.87 4.21 21.25
C ILE A 233 10.48 4.21 19.78
N VAL A 234 10.06 5.35 19.22
CA VAL A 234 9.65 5.45 17.82
C VAL A 234 10.79 5.08 16.87
N LEU A 235 11.99 5.63 17.07
CA LEU A 235 13.15 5.33 16.21
C LEU A 235 13.60 3.88 16.34
N VAL A 236 13.60 3.32 17.55
CA VAL A 236 13.96 1.91 17.78
C VAL A 236 12.92 0.98 17.17
N SER A 237 11.63 1.28 17.29
CA SER A 237 10.58 0.49 16.64
C SER A 237 10.72 0.50 15.12
N ILE A 238 10.95 1.68 14.52
CA ILE A 238 11.20 1.79 13.08
C ILE A 238 12.45 0.99 12.70
N ALA A 239 13.56 1.15 13.43
CA ALA A 239 14.80 0.43 13.15
C ALA A 239 14.61 -1.10 13.25
N MET A 240 13.87 -1.60 14.24
CA MET A 240 13.57 -3.03 14.35
C MET A 240 12.69 -3.53 13.20
N MET A 241 11.72 -2.73 12.75
CA MET A 241 10.91 -3.08 11.56
C MET A 241 11.75 -3.12 10.28
N LEU A 242 12.68 -2.18 10.11
CA LEU A 242 13.61 -2.14 8.98
C LEU A 242 14.54 -3.36 8.94
N LEU A 243 14.92 -3.85 10.11
CA LEU A 243 15.85 -4.95 10.30
C LEU A 243 15.14 -6.30 10.52
N GLU A 244 13.85 -6.44 10.17
CA GLU A 244 13.08 -7.71 10.31
C GLU A 244 13.88 -8.92 9.79
N ASN A 245 14.48 -8.79 8.61
CA ASN A 245 15.19 -9.89 7.96
C ASN A 245 16.53 -10.24 8.63
N VAL A 246 17.10 -9.31 9.40
CA VAL A 246 18.37 -9.52 10.13
C VAL A 246 18.10 -10.05 11.54
N ILE A 247 17.09 -9.48 12.22
CA ILE A 247 16.75 -9.80 13.60
C ILE A 247 15.87 -11.06 13.66
N GLY A 248 15.15 -11.38 12.58
CA GLY A 248 14.21 -12.51 12.50
C GLY A 248 12.87 -12.25 13.19
N VAL A 249 12.64 -11.03 13.71
CA VAL A 249 11.40 -10.66 14.39
C VAL A 249 10.47 -9.94 13.41
N LYS A 250 9.27 -10.49 13.23
CA LYS A 250 8.26 -9.97 12.30
C LYS A 250 7.83 -8.53 12.62
N MET A 251 7.60 -7.73 11.59
CA MET A 251 7.16 -6.33 11.67
C MET A 251 5.95 -6.11 12.60
N TYR A 252 4.94 -6.98 12.56
CA TYR A 252 3.74 -6.83 13.39
C TYR A 252 4.06 -6.99 14.89
N LEU A 253 5.06 -7.81 15.24
CA LEU A 253 5.49 -7.97 16.63
C LEU A 253 6.25 -6.75 17.11
N THR A 254 7.22 -6.28 16.32
CA THR A 254 8.03 -5.10 16.68
C THR A 254 7.17 -3.84 16.78
N SER A 255 6.16 -3.71 15.92
CA SER A 255 5.16 -2.65 16.02
C SER A 255 4.34 -2.72 17.31
N CYS A 256 3.85 -3.90 17.67
CA CYS A 256 3.07 -4.08 18.89
C CYS A 256 3.90 -3.79 20.15
N ILE A 257 5.16 -4.23 20.18
CA ILE A 257 6.09 -3.93 21.27
C ILE A 257 6.30 -2.42 21.40
N GLY A 258 6.50 -1.71 20.28
CA GLY A 258 6.64 -0.26 20.26
C GLY A 258 5.39 0.48 20.77
N ALA A 259 4.22 0.09 20.27
CA ALA A 259 2.94 0.64 20.71
C ALA A 259 2.71 0.42 22.22
N ALA A 260 2.95 -0.81 22.71
CA ALA A 260 2.87 -1.12 24.13
C ALA A 260 3.86 -0.31 24.96
N ALA A 261 5.11 -0.16 24.49
CA ALA A 261 6.13 0.64 25.18
C ALA A 261 5.73 2.11 25.31
N LEU A 262 5.11 2.71 24.28
CA LEU A 262 4.62 4.10 24.34
C LEU A 262 3.56 4.30 25.42
N VAL A 263 2.65 3.33 25.59
CA VAL A 263 1.60 3.37 26.60
C VAL A 263 2.16 3.06 28.00
N LEU A 264 2.96 2.01 28.14
CA LEU A 264 3.56 1.60 29.42
C LEU A 264 4.49 2.65 30.01
N THR A 265 5.19 3.41 29.17
CA THR A 265 6.06 4.51 29.62
C THR A 265 5.31 5.81 29.88
N GLY A 266 4.00 5.84 29.63
CA GLY A 266 3.14 7.02 29.80
C GLY A 266 3.51 8.17 28.86
N VAL A 267 4.11 7.86 27.70
CA VAL A 267 4.27 8.80 26.59
C VAL A 267 2.91 9.07 25.94
N LEU A 268 2.10 8.02 25.81
CA LEU A 268 0.69 8.09 25.46
C LEU A 268 -0.14 7.52 26.60
N THR A 269 -1.28 8.16 26.88
CA THR A 269 -2.34 7.54 27.67
C THR A 269 -3.03 6.45 26.85
N GLU A 270 -3.67 5.49 27.53
CA GLU A 270 -4.48 4.46 26.85
C GLU A 270 -5.57 5.10 25.97
N LYS A 271 -6.22 6.16 26.46
CA LYS A 271 -7.24 6.90 25.73
C LYS A 271 -6.69 7.55 24.46
N GLU A 272 -5.52 8.19 24.53
CA GLU A 272 -4.85 8.75 23.35
C GLU A 272 -4.47 7.66 22.35
N ALA A 273 -3.94 6.53 22.83
CA ALA A 273 -3.60 5.39 21.98
C ALA A 273 -4.84 4.85 21.26
N LEU A 274 -5.94 4.60 21.98
CA LEU A 274 -7.19 4.10 21.40
C LEU A 274 -7.83 5.10 20.43
N ASN A 275 -7.82 6.39 20.75
CA ASN A 275 -8.36 7.44 19.89
C ASN A 275 -7.51 7.68 18.64
N SER A 276 -6.23 7.30 18.65
CA SER A 276 -5.37 7.40 17.46
C SER A 276 -5.69 6.36 16.39
N ILE A 277 -6.40 5.30 16.77
CA ILE A 277 -6.69 4.17 15.88
C ILE A 277 -7.83 4.54 14.93
N HIS A 278 -7.54 4.52 13.62
CA HIS A 278 -8.53 4.76 12.59
C HIS A 278 -9.39 3.51 12.34
N GLN A 279 -10.47 3.38 13.11
CA GLN A 279 -11.39 2.24 13.09
C GLN A 279 -11.96 1.92 11.69
N PRO A 280 -12.36 2.91 10.86
CA PRO A 280 -12.89 2.62 9.53
C PRO A 280 -11.91 1.85 8.64
N THR A 281 -10.60 2.11 8.75
CA THR A 281 -9.58 1.37 8.00
C THR A 281 -9.49 -0.09 8.44
N ILE A 282 -9.57 -0.35 9.74
CA ILE A 282 -9.48 -1.71 10.30
C ILE A 282 -10.65 -2.55 9.81
N PHE A 283 -11.87 -2.02 9.98
CA PHE A 283 -13.06 -2.69 9.49
C PHE A 283 -12.97 -2.90 7.99
N LEU A 284 -12.66 -1.85 7.22
CA LEU A 284 -12.57 -1.95 5.77
C LEU A 284 -11.62 -3.06 5.32
N PHE A 285 -10.42 -3.10 5.91
CA PHE A 285 -9.40 -4.06 5.52
C PHE A 285 -9.77 -5.49 5.89
N ALA A 286 -10.38 -5.72 7.06
CA ALA A 286 -10.82 -7.05 7.48
C ALA A 286 -11.81 -7.66 6.47
N GLY A 287 -12.81 -6.90 6.03
CA GLY A 287 -13.78 -7.37 5.03
C GLY A 287 -13.18 -7.55 3.64
N VAL A 288 -12.34 -6.62 3.18
CA VAL A 288 -11.64 -6.76 1.90
C VAL A 288 -10.71 -7.98 1.88
N LEU A 289 -10.03 -8.28 3.00
CA LEU A 289 -9.24 -9.50 3.11
C LEU A 289 -10.10 -10.76 3.04
N ALA A 290 -11.24 -10.78 3.74
CA ALA A 290 -12.17 -11.91 3.67
C ALA A 290 -12.69 -12.14 2.24
N LEU A 291 -13.01 -11.06 1.52
CA LEU A 291 -13.39 -11.13 0.10
C LEU A 291 -12.24 -11.60 -0.79
N SER A 292 -11.03 -11.06 -0.57
CA SER A 292 -9.82 -11.46 -1.30
C SER A 292 -9.48 -12.93 -1.09
N ASP A 293 -9.72 -13.46 0.11
CA ASP A 293 -9.57 -14.88 0.42
C ASP A 293 -10.67 -15.72 -0.25
N ALA A 294 -11.93 -15.26 -0.23
CA ALA A 294 -13.02 -15.91 -0.97
C ALA A 294 -12.75 -15.99 -2.48
N ILE A 295 -12.23 -14.92 -3.09
CA ILE A 295 -11.84 -14.89 -4.52
C ILE A 295 -10.79 -15.97 -4.82
N GLN A 296 -9.83 -16.16 -3.91
CA GLN A 296 -8.82 -17.21 -4.05
C GLN A 296 -9.43 -18.61 -3.89
N THR A 297 -10.14 -18.85 -2.79
CA THR A 297 -10.62 -20.21 -2.46
C THR A 297 -11.76 -20.71 -3.36
N THR A 298 -12.49 -19.82 -4.02
CA THR A 298 -13.58 -20.21 -4.93
C THR A 298 -13.13 -20.45 -6.37
N GLY A 299 -11.83 -20.29 -6.67
CA GLY A 299 -11.27 -20.48 -8.01
C GLY A 299 -11.53 -19.31 -8.98
N ALA A 300 -12.02 -18.16 -8.48
CA ALA A 300 -12.21 -16.98 -9.32
C ALA A 300 -10.86 -16.47 -9.87
N GLY A 301 -9.79 -16.61 -9.09
CA GLY A 301 -8.42 -16.39 -9.57
C GLY A 301 -8.04 -17.27 -10.77
N ASP A 302 -8.37 -18.57 -10.70
CA ASP A 302 -8.07 -19.56 -11.75
C ASP A 302 -8.83 -19.29 -13.06
N VAL A 303 -10.06 -18.76 -12.97
CA VAL A 303 -10.81 -18.35 -14.16
C VAL A 303 -10.16 -17.15 -14.86
N VAL A 304 -9.69 -16.15 -14.10
CA VAL A 304 -9.01 -14.98 -14.68
C VAL A 304 -7.67 -15.37 -15.29
N ALA A 305 -6.96 -16.25 -14.60
CA ALA A 305 -5.77 -16.94 -15.03
C ALA A 305 -5.92 -17.63 -16.41
N ASP A 306 -6.94 -18.50 -16.56
CA ASP A 306 -7.24 -19.18 -17.82
C ASP A 306 -7.62 -18.19 -18.94
N TRP A 307 -8.41 -17.18 -18.60
CA TRP A 307 -8.76 -16.11 -19.54
C TRP A 307 -7.54 -15.36 -20.04
N MET A 308 -6.58 -15.08 -19.14
CA MET A 308 -5.32 -14.42 -19.47
C MET A 308 -4.49 -15.26 -20.45
N ILE A 309 -4.40 -16.57 -20.27
CA ILE A 309 -3.71 -17.48 -21.21
C ILE A 309 -4.42 -17.48 -22.57
N ARG A 310 -5.76 -17.49 -22.59
CA ARG A 310 -6.54 -17.42 -23.84
C ARG A 310 -6.32 -16.11 -24.61
N LEU A 311 -6.13 -14.98 -23.90
CA LEU A 311 -5.82 -13.69 -24.53
C LEU A 311 -4.45 -13.67 -25.20
N LEU A 312 -3.49 -14.42 -24.66
CA LEU A 312 -2.16 -14.53 -25.26
C LEU A 312 -2.19 -15.35 -26.55
N GLY A 313 -2.98 -16.43 -26.58
CA GLY A 313 -3.01 -17.35 -27.72
C GLY A 313 -1.61 -17.83 -28.07
N ASP A 314 -1.28 -17.83 -29.36
CA ASP A 314 0.05 -18.22 -29.88
C ASP A 314 0.98 -17.02 -30.10
N THR A 315 0.71 -15.87 -29.46
CA THR A 315 1.54 -14.68 -29.66
C THR A 315 2.96 -14.89 -29.15
N THR A 316 3.94 -14.52 -29.97
CA THR A 316 5.36 -14.50 -29.59
C THR A 316 5.87 -13.09 -29.32
N ASN A 317 5.01 -12.07 -29.45
CA ASN A 317 5.42 -10.69 -29.25
C ASN A 317 5.63 -10.40 -27.75
N PRO A 318 6.87 -10.11 -27.31
CA PRO A 318 7.19 -9.95 -25.89
C PRO A 318 6.44 -8.78 -25.24
N TYR A 319 6.10 -7.73 -25.99
CA TYR A 319 5.35 -6.58 -25.48
C TYR A 319 3.87 -6.90 -25.26
N ILE A 320 3.27 -7.77 -26.08
CA ILE A 320 1.89 -8.22 -25.88
C ILE A 320 1.82 -9.14 -24.66
N ILE A 321 2.77 -10.08 -24.55
CA ILE A 321 2.90 -10.97 -23.40
C ILE A 321 3.02 -10.14 -22.12
N MET A 322 3.93 -9.17 -22.13
CA MET A 322 4.15 -8.28 -20.99
C MET A 322 2.93 -7.42 -20.67
N LEU A 323 2.24 -6.89 -21.69
CA LEU A 323 1.02 -6.10 -21.49
C LEU A 323 -0.05 -6.91 -20.77
N VAL A 324 -0.30 -8.15 -21.21
CA VAL A 324 -1.32 -9.01 -20.59
C VAL A 324 -0.90 -9.41 -19.17
N PHE A 325 0.34 -9.86 -18.98
CA PHE A 325 0.88 -10.25 -17.67
C PHE A 325 1.03 -9.09 -16.68
N PHE A 326 1.09 -7.84 -17.15
CA PHE A 326 1.06 -6.68 -16.28
C PHE A 326 -0.36 -6.20 -16.01
N LEU A 327 -1.17 -6.03 -17.06
CA LEU A 327 -2.46 -5.35 -17.00
C LEU A 327 -3.49 -6.13 -16.18
N VAL A 328 -3.53 -7.46 -16.33
CA VAL A 328 -4.50 -8.29 -15.59
C VAL A 328 -4.25 -8.27 -14.08
N PRO A 329 -3.02 -8.54 -13.59
CA PRO A 329 -2.71 -8.38 -12.16
C PRO A 329 -2.88 -6.94 -11.68
N PHE A 330 -2.52 -5.95 -12.51
CA PHE A 330 -2.68 -4.54 -12.18
C PHE A 330 -4.15 -4.15 -11.92
N ILE A 331 -5.08 -4.63 -12.76
CA ILE A 331 -6.51 -4.38 -12.58
C ILE A 331 -7.02 -5.09 -11.33
N LEU A 332 -6.64 -6.35 -11.13
CA LEU A 332 -7.11 -7.13 -9.99
C LEU A 332 -6.57 -6.63 -8.65
N THR A 333 -5.32 -6.17 -8.60
CA THR A 333 -4.76 -5.61 -7.36
C THR A 333 -5.45 -4.31 -6.92
N GLN A 334 -6.31 -3.70 -7.75
CA GLN A 334 -7.14 -2.57 -7.31
C GLN A 334 -8.26 -2.99 -6.36
N VAL A 335 -8.58 -4.28 -6.29
CA VAL A 335 -9.66 -4.83 -5.46
C VAL A 335 -9.22 -6.00 -4.59
N MET A 336 -8.14 -6.68 -4.96
CA MET A 336 -7.48 -7.72 -4.19
C MET A 336 -6.27 -7.16 -3.45
N SER A 337 -5.84 -7.83 -2.37
CA SER A 337 -4.59 -7.47 -1.71
C SER A 337 -3.38 -7.72 -2.61
N ASN A 338 -2.31 -6.94 -2.43
CA ASN A 338 -1.05 -7.13 -3.17
C ASN A 338 -0.53 -8.57 -3.00
N LEU A 339 -0.54 -9.11 -1.78
CA LEU A 339 -0.09 -10.48 -1.49
C LEU A 339 -0.93 -11.53 -2.23
N ALA A 340 -2.27 -11.41 -2.19
CA ALA A 340 -3.16 -12.33 -2.91
C ALA A 340 -2.90 -12.31 -4.42
N THR A 341 -2.70 -11.12 -4.99
CA THR A 341 -2.36 -10.96 -6.41
C THR A 341 -1.05 -11.67 -6.75
N LEU A 342 0.00 -11.49 -5.93
CA LEU A 342 1.30 -12.12 -6.17
C LEU A 342 1.24 -13.64 -6.08
N THR A 343 0.56 -14.18 -5.07
CA THR A 343 0.40 -15.63 -4.86
C THR A 343 -0.30 -16.32 -6.04
N ILE A 344 -1.29 -15.68 -6.66
CA ILE A 344 -2.01 -16.23 -7.81
C ILE A 344 -1.16 -16.11 -9.08
N PHE A 345 -0.67 -14.90 -9.36
CA PHE A 345 -0.16 -14.59 -10.69
C PHE A 345 1.29 -15.00 -10.90
N ILE A 346 2.15 -14.98 -9.88
CA ILE A 346 3.57 -15.36 -10.05
C ILE A 346 3.74 -16.82 -10.51
N PRO A 347 3.18 -17.84 -9.83
CA PRO A 347 3.33 -19.22 -10.29
C PRO A 347 2.68 -19.42 -11.67
N LEU A 348 1.57 -18.72 -11.93
CA LEU A 348 0.89 -18.81 -13.21
C LEU A 348 1.71 -18.25 -14.36
N VAL A 349 2.15 -16.97 -14.28
CA VAL A 349 2.90 -16.36 -15.38
C VAL A 349 4.20 -17.09 -15.61
N THR A 350 4.78 -17.65 -14.54
CA THR A 350 5.94 -18.53 -14.65
C THR A 350 5.61 -19.79 -15.45
N SER A 351 4.58 -20.54 -15.06
CA SER A 351 4.15 -21.75 -15.77
C SER A 351 3.79 -21.48 -17.23
N ALA A 352 3.11 -20.36 -17.50
CA ALA A 352 2.77 -19.93 -18.85
C ALA A 352 4.03 -19.66 -19.69
N CYS A 353 5.00 -18.91 -19.15
CA CYS A 353 6.26 -18.65 -19.83
C CYS A 353 7.04 -19.94 -20.13
N ILE A 354 7.13 -20.86 -19.16
CA ILE A 354 7.81 -22.15 -19.33
C ILE A 354 7.15 -22.99 -20.44
N ARG A 355 5.81 -23.03 -20.48
CA ARG A 355 5.07 -23.72 -21.55
C ARG A 355 5.26 -23.09 -22.92
N MET A 356 5.44 -21.77 -22.97
CA MET A 356 5.76 -21.01 -24.19
C MET A 356 7.24 -21.11 -24.59
N GLY A 357 8.09 -21.69 -23.74
CA GLY A 357 9.54 -21.78 -23.97
C GLY A 357 10.27 -20.44 -23.83
N VAL A 358 9.72 -19.50 -23.06
CA VAL A 358 10.28 -18.15 -22.83
C VAL A 358 10.70 -17.94 -21.38
N ASP A 359 11.60 -16.99 -21.15
CA ASP A 359 12.09 -16.63 -19.81
C ASP A 359 11.00 -15.91 -18.96
N PRO A 360 10.67 -16.41 -17.75
CA PRO A 360 9.62 -15.82 -16.91
C PRO A 360 10.02 -14.55 -16.15
N ARG A 361 11.30 -14.15 -16.13
CA ARG A 361 11.79 -13.05 -15.28
C ARG A 361 11.06 -11.73 -15.51
N ALA A 362 10.86 -11.32 -16.78
CA ALA A 362 10.10 -10.11 -17.10
C ALA A 362 8.67 -10.18 -16.60
N ALA A 363 8.01 -11.34 -16.76
CA ALA A 363 6.64 -11.54 -16.31
C ALA A 363 6.53 -11.46 -14.79
N VAL A 364 7.40 -12.15 -14.05
CA VAL A 364 7.39 -12.15 -12.57
C VAL A 364 7.67 -10.75 -12.01
N VAL A 365 8.70 -10.07 -12.51
CA VAL A 365 8.99 -8.68 -12.12
C VAL A 365 7.84 -7.75 -12.52
N GLY A 366 7.18 -8.04 -13.64
CA GLY A 366 5.96 -7.36 -14.09
C GLY A 366 4.81 -7.48 -13.09
N VAL A 367 4.50 -8.69 -12.63
CA VAL A 367 3.45 -8.93 -11.62
C VAL A 367 3.79 -8.23 -10.30
N ILE A 368 5.04 -8.34 -9.83
CA ILE A 368 5.51 -7.65 -8.62
C ILE A 368 5.31 -6.14 -8.75
N THR A 369 5.71 -5.57 -9.90
CA THR A 369 5.55 -4.15 -10.19
C THR A 369 4.08 -3.76 -10.27
N ALA A 370 3.25 -4.52 -10.97
CA ALA A 370 1.81 -4.29 -11.09
C ALA A 370 1.14 -4.20 -9.72
N SER A 371 1.51 -5.08 -8.78
CA SER A 371 1.02 -5.06 -7.39
C SER A 371 1.43 -3.79 -6.61
N CYS A 372 2.54 -3.13 -6.98
CA CYS A 372 3.04 -1.91 -6.33
C CYS A 372 2.52 -0.62 -7.00
N VAL A 373 2.06 -0.71 -8.25
CA VAL A 373 1.41 0.40 -8.99
C VAL A 373 -0.09 0.50 -8.64
N SER A 374 -0.53 -0.15 -7.56
CA SER A 374 -1.88 -0.13 -6.98
C SER A 374 -2.31 1.24 -6.41
N ILE A 375 -2.47 2.24 -7.28
CA ILE A 375 -2.70 3.65 -6.89
C ILE A 375 -4.03 4.23 -7.39
N MET A 376 -4.84 3.46 -8.14
CA MET A 376 -6.08 3.97 -8.74
C MET A 376 -7.27 3.92 -7.79
N THR A 377 -7.26 3.02 -6.80
CA THR A 377 -8.35 2.89 -5.83
C THR A 377 -7.79 2.88 -4.41
N PRO A 378 -8.57 3.32 -3.41
CA PRO A 378 -8.14 3.21 -2.02
C PRO A 378 -8.03 1.77 -1.56
N MET A 379 -8.87 0.87 -2.07
CA MET A 379 -8.89 -0.55 -1.69
C MET A 379 -7.60 -1.30 -2.04
N ALA A 380 -6.86 -0.79 -3.02
CA ALA A 380 -5.73 -1.48 -3.61
C ALA A 380 -4.60 -1.72 -2.61
N ALA A 381 -4.34 -0.75 -1.71
CA ALA A 381 -3.33 -0.88 -0.69
C ALA A 381 -3.72 -0.15 0.61
N PRO A 382 -3.34 -0.66 1.79
CA PRO A 382 -3.70 -0.06 3.06
C PRO A 382 -3.25 1.39 3.22
N CYS A 383 -2.05 1.72 2.71
CA CYS A 383 -1.53 3.09 2.70
C CYS A 383 -2.45 4.08 1.97
N GLN A 384 -3.16 3.61 0.94
CA GLN A 384 -4.13 4.42 0.19
C GLN A 384 -5.39 4.64 1.02
N ILE A 385 -5.91 3.61 1.68
CA ILE A 385 -7.06 3.75 2.58
C ILE A 385 -6.78 4.80 3.68
N MET A 386 -5.58 4.77 4.24
CA MET A 386 -5.20 5.64 5.37
C MET A 386 -5.21 7.14 5.06
N ILE A 387 -5.15 7.55 3.78
CA ILE A 387 -5.20 8.98 3.42
C ILE A 387 -6.59 9.49 3.08
N ILE A 388 -7.60 8.62 3.00
CA ILE A 388 -8.96 9.05 2.66
C ILE A 388 -9.48 10.08 3.65
N GLU A 389 -9.49 9.74 4.94
CA GLU A 389 -10.02 10.64 5.97
C GLU A 389 -9.11 11.85 6.22
N PRO A 390 -7.78 11.67 6.43
CA PRO A 390 -6.89 12.82 6.67
C PRO A 390 -6.74 13.74 5.45
N GLY A 391 -6.83 13.20 4.23
CA GLY A 391 -6.68 13.94 2.98
C GLY A 391 -7.98 14.31 2.28
N GLY A 392 -9.14 13.85 2.78
CA GLY A 392 -10.46 14.15 2.21
C GLY A 392 -10.69 13.56 0.82
N TYR A 393 -9.98 12.48 0.48
CA TYR A 393 -10.01 11.89 -0.85
C TYR A 393 -11.27 11.04 -1.07
N THR A 394 -11.94 11.25 -2.20
CA THR A 394 -13.00 10.33 -2.67
C THR A 394 -12.43 9.31 -3.65
N LEU A 395 -13.19 8.24 -3.96
CA LEU A 395 -12.79 7.31 -5.02
C LEU A 395 -12.62 8.02 -6.37
N LYS A 396 -13.45 9.03 -6.65
CA LYS A 396 -13.37 9.80 -7.89
C LYS A 396 -12.04 10.56 -7.97
N ASP A 397 -11.58 11.14 -6.87
CA ASP A 397 -10.29 11.81 -6.81
C ASP A 397 -9.15 10.82 -7.01
N TYR A 398 -9.26 9.64 -6.41
CA TYR A 398 -8.33 8.52 -6.61
C TYR A 398 -8.19 8.12 -8.07
N LEU A 399 -9.30 7.88 -8.75
CA LEU A 399 -9.31 7.54 -10.17
C LEU A 399 -8.75 8.69 -11.01
N LYS A 400 -9.10 9.93 -10.68
CA LYS A 400 -8.61 11.12 -11.39
C LYS A 400 -7.10 11.32 -11.23
N CYS A 401 -6.55 11.12 -10.04
CA CYS A 401 -5.14 11.34 -9.74
C CYS A 401 -4.27 10.15 -10.16
N GLY A 402 -4.74 8.93 -9.89
CA GLY A 402 -3.98 7.70 -10.05
C GLY A 402 -3.98 7.15 -11.47
N THR A 403 -5.11 7.22 -12.19
CA THR A 403 -5.22 6.60 -13.52
C THR A 403 -4.17 7.12 -14.51
N PRO A 404 -3.95 8.44 -14.65
CA PRO A 404 -2.97 8.91 -15.62
C PRO A 404 -1.54 8.46 -15.29
N LEU A 405 -1.15 8.46 -14.01
CA LEU A 405 0.14 7.95 -13.59
C LEU A 405 0.23 6.44 -13.84
N ALA A 406 -0.79 5.68 -13.47
CA ALA A 406 -0.82 4.24 -13.69
C ALA A 406 -0.68 3.88 -15.17
N LEU A 407 -1.35 4.59 -16.08
CA LEU A 407 -1.21 4.39 -17.53
C LEU A 407 0.22 4.65 -18.01
N ILE A 408 0.87 5.72 -17.53
CA ILE A 408 2.27 6.00 -17.85
C ILE A 408 3.16 4.84 -17.35
N LEU A 409 2.94 4.37 -16.12
CA LEU A 409 3.74 3.30 -15.54
C LEU A 409 3.47 1.94 -16.19
N ILE A 410 2.25 1.66 -16.67
CA ILE A 410 1.93 0.49 -17.49
C ILE A 410 2.76 0.52 -18.77
N VAL A 411 2.71 1.64 -19.52
CA VAL A 411 3.47 1.78 -20.77
C VAL A 411 4.96 1.58 -20.51
N VAL A 412 5.52 2.25 -19.50
CA VAL A 412 6.93 2.09 -19.12
C VAL A 412 7.24 0.64 -18.77
N SER A 413 6.41 -0.02 -17.96
CA SER A 413 6.63 -1.41 -17.55
C SER A 413 6.60 -2.37 -18.74
N VAL A 414 5.65 -2.18 -19.65
CA VAL A 414 5.47 -3.04 -20.83
C VAL A 414 6.66 -2.94 -21.79
N PHE A 415 7.22 -1.75 -21.98
CA PHE A 415 8.35 -1.58 -22.90
C PHE A 415 9.71 -1.78 -22.23
N PHE A 416 9.86 -1.41 -20.96
CA PHE A 416 11.15 -1.45 -20.27
C PHE A 416 11.50 -2.85 -19.75
N LEU A 417 10.55 -3.55 -19.11
CA LEU A 417 10.87 -4.83 -18.45
C LEU A 417 11.32 -5.92 -19.42
N PRO A 418 10.74 -6.08 -20.62
CA PRO A 418 11.25 -7.04 -21.60
C PRO A 418 12.64 -6.70 -22.16
N THR A 419 13.07 -5.44 -22.07
CA THR A 419 14.44 -5.06 -22.48
C THR A 419 15.47 -5.39 -21.41
N LEU A 420 15.07 -5.38 -20.14
CA LEU A 420 15.92 -5.73 -19.00
C LEU A 420 16.00 -7.25 -18.80
N TYR A 421 14.88 -7.95 -19.02
CA TYR A 421 14.78 -9.40 -18.97
C TYR A 421 14.14 -9.92 -20.26
N PRO A 422 14.92 -10.15 -21.32
CA PRO A 422 14.40 -10.67 -22.58
C PRO A 422 13.70 -12.01 -22.39
N PHE A 423 12.55 -12.17 -23.06
CA PHE A 423 11.79 -13.43 -23.07
C PHE A 423 12.48 -14.53 -23.90
N ALA A 424 13.44 -14.18 -24.76
CA ALA A 424 14.16 -15.08 -25.66
C ALA A 424 15.68 -14.94 -25.53
#